data_AF-A0AA35P4S9-F1
#
_entry.id   AF-A0AA35P4S9-F1
#
_cell.length_a   1.000
_cell.length_b   1.000
_cell.length_c   1.000
_cell.angle_alpha   90.00
_cell.angle_beta   90.00
_cell.angle_gamma   90.00
#
_symmetry.space_group_name_H-M   'P 1'
#
loop_
_entity.id
_entity.type
_entity.pdbx_description
1 polymer ?
#
loop_
_entity_poly.entity_id
_entity_poly.type
_entity_poly.pdbx_seq_one_letter_code
_entity_poly.pdbx_strand_id
1 'polypeptide(L)'
;MTSCEACYLYGCLELKEDTIENLLAAACLLQLPQVVEVCCHFLMKLLHPSNCLGIRAFADAQGCTELMKVAHSYTMENIMEVIRNQEFLLLPAEELHKLLASDDVNVPDEETIFNALMKWVKYDMQRRCNDLSMLLAYIRLPLLPPQILADLENHALFKDDLECQKLILEAMKYHLLPERRTLMQSPRTKPRKSTVGTLYAVGGMDNNKAGATTIEKYDLRTNIWIQAGVMNGRRLQFGVAVIDDKLFVIGGRDGLKTLNTVECYNPKTKAWTVLPPMSTHRHGLGVTVLEGPIYAVGGHDGWSYLNTVERWDPQSQQWTFVASMSIARSTVGVAALNGYIQLAVEMEVLV
;
A
#
# COMPACT_ATOMS: atom_id res chain seq x y z
N MET A 1 -37.73 -4.06 7.74
CA MET A 1 -38.47 -5.25 8.23
C MET A 1 -37.79 -6.48 7.65
N THR A 2 -36.72 -6.89 8.29
CA THR A 2 -35.87 -8.02 7.90
C THR A 2 -35.77 -8.91 9.13
N SER A 3 -36.86 -9.60 9.44
CA SER A 3 -36.91 -10.57 10.53
C SER A 3 -36.30 -11.89 10.06
N CYS A 4 -35.32 -12.41 10.80
CA CYS A 4 -34.79 -13.75 10.59
C CYS A 4 -35.24 -14.63 11.76
N GLU A 5 -35.90 -15.75 11.47
CA GLU A 5 -36.30 -16.74 12.47
C GLU A 5 -35.19 -17.79 12.62
N ALA A 6 -34.70 -18.00 13.84
CA ALA A 6 -33.81 -19.11 14.18
C ALA A 6 -34.55 -20.09 15.09
N CYS A 7 -34.74 -21.34 14.64
CA CYS A 7 -35.40 -22.38 15.42
C CYS A 7 -34.40 -23.08 16.36
N TYR A 8 -34.67 -23.04 17.66
CA TYR A 8 -33.97 -23.81 18.70
C TYR A 8 -34.81 -25.02 19.15
N LEU A 9 -34.16 -25.98 19.79
CA LEU A 9 -34.74 -27.25 20.27
C LEU A 9 -36.00 -27.11 21.17
N TYR A 10 -36.35 -25.91 21.65
CA TYR A 10 -37.60 -25.62 22.37
C TYR A 10 -38.25 -24.25 22.03
N GLY A 11 -37.86 -23.54 20.96
CA GLY A 11 -38.49 -22.26 20.61
C GLY A 11 -37.89 -21.53 19.40
N CYS A 12 -38.71 -20.70 18.73
CA CYS A 12 -38.26 -19.82 17.64
C CYS A 12 -37.81 -18.47 18.19
N LEU A 13 -36.66 -17.99 17.72
CA LEU A 13 -36.10 -16.70 18.11
C LEU A 13 -36.26 -15.72 16.95
N GLU A 14 -37.09 -14.68 17.14
CA GLU A 14 -37.22 -13.57 16.18
C GLU A 14 -36.10 -12.56 16.41
N LEU A 15 -35.23 -12.38 15.41
CA LEU A 15 -34.20 -11.35 15.44
C LEU A 15 -34.73 -10.05 14.81
N LYS A 16 -34.63 -8.95 15.55
CA LYS A 16 -34.98 -7.58 15.09
C LYS A 16 -33.81 -6.65 15.34
N GLU A 17 -33.63 -5.68 14.44
CA GLU A 17 -32.54 -4.69 14.50
C GLU A 17 -32.55 -3.92 15.83
N ASP A 18 -33.74 -3.57 16.35
CA ASP A 18 -33.87 -2.77 17.58
C ASP A 18 -33.61 -3.58 18.86
N THR A 19 -33.71 -4.91 18.81
CA THR A 19 -33.63 -5.77 20.00
C THR A 19 -32.37 -6.63 20.05
N ILE A 20 -31.60 -6.69 18.96
CA ILE A 20 -30.47 -7.61 18.83
C ILE A 20 -29.35 -7.34 19.83
N GLU A 21 -29.07 -6.07 20.15
CA GLU A 21 -28.02 -5.70 21.10
C GLU A 21 -28.39 -6.17 22.52
N ASN A 22 -29.62 -5.89 22.95
CA ASN A 22 -30.12 -6.33 24.25
C ASN A 22 -30.15 -7.87 24.36
N LEU A 23 -30.56 -8.53 23.28
CA LEU A 23 -30.59 -9.99 23.19
C LEU A 23 -29.19 -10.59 23.27
N LEU A 24 -28.21 -10.03 22.54
CA LEU A 24 -26.82 -10.50 22.57
C LEU A 24 -26.21 -10.30 23.97
N ALA A 25 -26.45 -9.14 24.59
CA ALA A 25 -25.99 -8.88 25.95
C ALA A 25 -26.58 -9.89 26.97
N ALA A 26 -27.88 -10.17 26.87
CA ALA A 26 -28.53 -11.18 27.71
C ALA A 26 -27.99 -12.60 27.43
N ALA A 27 -27.76 -12.96 26.17
CA ALA A 27 -27.21 -14.26 25.79
C ALA A 27 -25.76 -14.45 26.28
N CYS A 28 -24.94 -13.40 26.26
CA CYS A 28 -23.60 -13.41 26.83
C CYS A 28 -23.64 -13.60 28.35
N LEU A 29 -24.53 -12.87 29.04
CA LEU A 29 -24.71 -12.99 30.49
C LEU A 29 -25.21 -14.38 30.92
N LEU A 30 -26.14 -14.95 30.16
CA LEU A 30 -26.71 -16.28 30.40
C LEU A 30 -25.85 -17.43 29.85
N GLN A 31 -24.70 -17.12 29.24
CA GLN A 31 -23.75 -18.08 28.65
C GLN A 31 -24.42 -19.04 27.65
N LEU A 32 -25.19 -18.49 26.71
CA LEU A 32 -25.86 -19.24 25.64
C LEU A 32 -25.07 -19.14 24.32
N PRO A 33 -24.03 -19.97 24.09
CA PRO A 33 -23.09 -19.78 22.98
C PRO A 33 -23.75 -19.84 21.60
N GLN A 34 -24.75 -20.70 21.44
CA GLN A 34 -25.48 -20.84 20.16
C GLN A 34 -26.33 -19.60 19.84
N VAL A 35 -26.83 -18.89 20.86
CA VAL A 35 -27.58 -17.64 20.66
C VAL A 35 -26.62 -16.49 20.37
N VAL A 36 -25.47 -16.46 21.07
CA VAL A 36 -24.39 -15.52 20.79
C VAL A 36 -23.91 -15.63 19.34
N GLU A 37 -23.68 -16.85 18.85
CA GLU A 37 -23.22 -17.08 17.47
C GLU A 37 -24.23 -16.57 16.43
N VAL A 38 -25.51 -16.88 16.61
CA VAL A 38 -26.58 -16.43 15.71
C VAL A 38 -26.74 -14.91 15.73
N CYS A 39 -26.68 -14.29 16.92
CA CYS A 39 -26.75 -12.84 17.05
C CYS A 39 -25.54 -12.14 16.42
N CYS A 40 -24.33 -12.68 16.62
CA CYS A 40 -23.12 -12.19 15.97
C CYS A 40 -23.22 -12.28 14.45
N HIS A 41 -23.72 -13.40 13.90
CA HIS A 41 -23.88 -13.56 12.46
C HIS A 41 -24.92 -12.60 11.87
N PHE A 42 -25.99 -12.30 12.61
CA PHE A 42 -26.98 -11.30 12.22
C PHE A 42 -26.37 -9.88 12.22
N LEU A 43 -25.63 -9.51 13.27
CA LEU A 43 -24.92 -8.22 13.34
C LEU A 43 -23.87 -8.06 12.24
N MET A 44 -23.16 -9.13 11.88
CA MET A 44 -22.21 -9.09 10.76
C MET A 44 -22.87 -8.72 9.42
N LYS A 45 -24.14 -9.12 9.20
CA LYS A 45 -24.89 -8.77 7.99
C LYS A 45 -25.42 -7.34 8.00
N LEU A 46 -25.53 -6.73 9.17
CA LEU A 46 -26.03 -5.35 9.36
C LEU A 46 -24.90 -4.32 9.41
N LEU A 47 -23.64 -4.72 9.21
CA LEU A 47 -22.51 -3.80 9.17
C LEU A 47 -22.69 -2.78 8.06
N HIS A 48 -22.72 -1.52 8.47
CA HIS A 48 -22.84 -0.35 7.61
C HIS A 48 -21.82 0.70 8.08
N PRO A 49 -21.32 1.59 7.22
CA PRO A 49 -20.30 2.58 7.61
C PRO A 49 -20.78 3.58 8.69
N SER A 50 -22.09 3.63 8.96
CA SER A 50 -22.69 4.48 9.98
C SER A 50 -22.89 3.82 11.34
N ASN A 51 -22.73 2.49 11.46
CA ASN A 51 -22.96 1.72 12.69
C ASN A 51 -21.77 0.82 13.08
N CYS A 52 -20.78 0.66 12.19
CA CYS A 52 -19.71 -0.32 12.38
C CYS A 52 -18.83 0.00 13.61
N LEU A 53 -18.69 1.29 13.96
CA LEU A 53 -17.96 1.72 15.15
C LEU A 53 -18.74 1.34 16.42
N GLY A 54 -20.05 1.59 16.43
CA GLY A 54 -20.95 1.17 17.51
C GLY A 54 -20.95 -0.35 17.70
N ILE A 55 -21.14 -1.12 16.63
CA ILE A 55 -21.13 -2.59 16.67
C ILE A 55 -19.76 -3.12 17.16
N ARG A 56 -18.66 -2.51 16.74
CA ARG A 56 -17.31 -2.87 17.19
C ARG A 56 -17.15 -2.64 18.71
N ALA A 57 -17.52 -1.45 19.20
CA ALA A 57 -17.42 -1.11 20.62
C ALA A 57 -18.33 -2.01 21.47
N PHE A 58 -19.54 -2.30 20.97
CA PHE A 58 -20.47 -3.22 21.61
C PHE A 58 -19.90 -4.66 21.68
N ALA A 59 -19.32 -5.15 20.58
CA ALA A 59 -18.70 -6.46 20.53
C ALA A 59 -17.52 -6.60 21.52
N ASP A 60 -16.70 -5.56 21.66
CA ASP A 60 -15.61 -5.50 22.64
C ASP A 60 -16.15 -5.56 24.08
N ALA A 61 -17.19 -4.77 24.38
CA ALA A 61 -17.84 -4.77 25.69
C ALA A 61 -18.47 -6.12 26.08
N GLN A 62 -18.98 -6.88 25.10
CA GLN A 62 -19.55 -8.22 25.31
C GLN A 62 -18.51 -9.36 25.22
N GLY A 63 -17.22 -9.06 24.97
CA GLY A 63 -16.17 -10.07 24.79
C GLY A 63 -16.32 -10.91 23.51
N CYS A 64 -17.12 -10.45 22.55
CA CYS A 64 -17.39 -11.13 21.28
C CYS A 64 -16.26 -10.86 20.27
N THR A 65 -15.14 -11.57 20.43
CA THR A 65 -13.90 -11.31 19.67
C THR A 65 -14.04 -11.44 18.15
N GLU A 66 -14.81 -12.41 17.65
CA GLU A 66 -14.99 -12.60 16.20
C GLU A 66 -15.82 -11.48 15.57
N LEU A 67 -16.92 -11.06 16.20
CA LEU A 67 -17.71 -9.91 15.74
C LEU A 67 -16.87 -8.63 15.78
N MET A 68 -16.10 -8.43 16.85
CA MET A 68 -15.20 -7.27 16.98
C MET A 68 -14.17 -7.23 15.85
N LYS A 69 -13.53 -8.37 15.52
CA LYS A 69 -12.56 -8.46 14.41
C LYS A 69 -13.20 -8.14 13.06
N VAL A 70 -14.36 -8.72 12.76
CA VAL A 70 -15.07 -8.48 11.50
C VAL A 70 -15.50 -7.02 11.38
N ALA A 71 -16.07 -6.44 12.46
CA ALA A 71 -16.45 -5.03 12.49
C ALA A 71 -15.23 -4.10 12.37
N HIS A 72 -14.10 -4.46 12.97
CA HIS A 72 -12.84 -3.73 12.83
C HIS A 72 -12.31 -3.76 11.39
N SER A 73 -12.20 -4.94 10.77
CA SER A 73 -11.77 -5.06 9.36
C SER A 73 -12.68 -4.27 8.43
N TYR A 74 -14.00 -4.39 8.60
CA TYR A 74 -14.96 -3.60 7.83
C TYR A 74 -14.76 -2.09 7.99
N THR A 75 -14.49 -1.63 9.23
CA THR A 75 -14.19 -0.21 9.52
C THR A 75 -12.91 0.24 8.82
N MET A 76 -11.86 -0.59 8.82
CA MET A 76 -10.60 -0.25 8.16
C MET A 76 -10.78 -0.15 6.64
N GLU A 77 -11.52 -1.09 6.04
CA GLU A 77 -11.77 -1.14 4.59
C GLU A 77 -12.64 0.03 4.09
N ASN A 78 -13.66 0.41 4.87
CA ASN A 78 -14.66 1.43 4.51
C ASN A 78 -14.44 2.77 5.22
N ILE A 79 -13.23 3.01 5.75
CA ILE A 79 -12.93 4.16 6.60
C ILE A 79 -13.31 5.51 5.97
N MET A 80 -13.20 5.62 4.64
CA MET A 80 -13.55 6.83 3.88
C MET A 80 -15.00 7.27 4.04
N GLU A 81 -15.91 6.32 4.26
CA GLU A 81 -17.32 6.60 4.54
C GLU A 81 -17.56 6.76 6.04
N VAL A 82 -16.87 5.97 6.86
CA VAL A 82 -16.98 6.02 8.34
C VAL A 82 -16.62 7.41 8.89
N ILE A 83 -15.52 8.03 8.43
CA ILE A 83 -15.08 9.37 8.91
C ILE A 83 -16.07 10.50 8.56
N ARG A 84 -17.02 10.25 7.66
CA ARG A 84 -18.07 11.22 7.29
C ARG A 84 -19.24 11.18 8.28
N ASN A 85 -19.47 10.04 8.92
CA ASN A 85 -20.58 9.81 9.83
C ASN A 85 -20.37 10.42 11.22
N GLN A 86 -21.46 10.64 11.93
CA GLN A 86 -21.45 11.27 13.26
C GLN A 86 -20.83 10.36 14.33
N GLU A 87 -20.97 9.03 14.22
CA GLU A 87 -20.36 8.08 15.17
C GLU A 87 -18.85 8.29 15.32
N PHE A 88 -18.15 8.59 14.22
CA PHE A 88 -16.71 8.88 14.25
C PHE A 88 -16.40 10.09 15.13
N LEU A 89 -17.22 11.15 15.07
CA LEU A 89 -17.04 12.36 15.87
C LEU A 89 -17.33 12.11 17.36
N LEU A 90 -18.11 11.09 17.70
CA LEU A 90 -18.46 10.74 19.08
C LEU A 90 -17.47 9.77 19.72
N LEU A 91 -16.50 9.24 18.97
CA LEU A 91 -15.50 8.31 19.49
C LEU A 91 -14.69 8.91 20.65
N PRO A 92 -14.43 8.13 21.73
CA PRO A 92 -13.43 8.47 22.74
C PRO A 92 -12.02 8.51 22.15
N ALA A 93 -11.12 9.28 22.77
CA ALA A 93 -9.72 9.36 22.36
C ALA A 93 -9.04 7.98 22.35
N GLU A 94 -9.42 7.10 23.29
CA GLU A 94 -8.90 5.74 23.39
C GLU A 94 -9.31 4.85 22.19
N GLU A 95 -10.48 5.05 21.59
CA GLU A 95 -10.83 4.27 20.40
C GLU A 95 -10.24 4.89 19.13
N LEU A 96 -10.13 6.22 19.09
CA LEU A 96 -9.51 6.91 17.98
C LEU A 96 -8.02 6.58 17.85
N HIS A 97 -7.28 6.45 18.96
CA HIS A 97 -5.85 6.08 18.88
C HIS A 97 -5.66 4.70 18.21
N LYS A 98 -6.50 3.71 18.53
CA LYS A 98 -6.42 2.36 17.94
C LYS A 98 -6.59 2.41 16.43
N LEU A 99 -7.51 3.25 15.96
CA LEU A 99 -7.75 3.48 14.54
C LEU A 99 -6.56 4.19 13.87
N LEU A 100 -6.05 5.27 14.46
CA LEU A 100 -4.94 6.04 13.89
C LEU A 100 -3.62 5.23 13.87
N ALA A 101 -3.40 4.39 14.87
CA ALA A 101 -2.22 3.54 14.98
C ALA A 101 -2.19 2.38 13.97
N SER A 102 -3.34 2.00 13.40
CA SER A 102 -3.46 0.84 12.52
C SER A 102 -2.80 1.06 11.15
N ASP A 103 -1.97 0.11 10.72
CA ASP A 103 -1.35 0.08 9.38
C ASP A 103 -2.37 -0.29 8.27
N ASP A 104 -3.52 -0.84 8.65
CA ASP A 104 -4.54 -1.42 7.76
C ASP A 104 -5.60 -0.41 7.31
N VAL A 105 -5.56 0.83 7.82
CA VAL A 105 -6.52 1.88 7.47
C VAL A 105 -6.49 2.15 5.96
N ASN A 106 -7.65 2.02 5.31
CA ASN A 106 -7.74 2.08 3.85
C ASN A 106 -7.96 3.50 3.33
N VAL A 107 -6.89 4.30 3.28
CA VAL A 107 -6.92 5.72 2.89
C VAL A 107 -6.07 5.99 1.65
N PRO A 108 -6.42 7.01 0.84
CA PRO A 108 -5.65 7.38 -0.34
C PRO A 108 -4.30 8.03 0.01
N ASP A 109 -4.25 8.78 1.12
CA ASP A 109 -3.11 9.56 1.56
C ASP A 109 -3.20 9.79 3.08
N GLU A 110 -2.07 10.17 3.69
CA GLU A 110 -2.02 10.47 5.12
C GLU A 110 -2.74 11.78 5.46
N GLU A 111 -2.88 12.69 4.49
CA GLU A 111 -3.61 13.95 4.63
C GLU A 111 -5.09 13.70 4.99
N THR A 112 -5.70 12.67 4.42
CA THR A 112 -7.08 12.29 4.70
C THR A 112 -7.28 11.91 6.17
N ILE A 113 -6.35 11.15 6.76
CA ILE A 113 -6.39 10.77 8.18
C ILE A 113 -6.12 11.99 9.06
N PHE A 114 -5.18 12.82 8.67
CA PHE A 114 -4.90 14.07 9.36
C PHE A 114 -6.15 14.97 9.41
N ASN A 115 -6.82 15.16 8.27
CA ASN A 115 -8.05 15.93 8.19
C ASN A 115 -9.18 15.30 9.03
N ALA A 116 -9.25 13.97 9.10
CA ALA A 116 -10.20 13.28 9.98
C ALA A 116 -9.92 13.56 11.48
N LEU A 117 -8.66 13.51 11.92
CA LEU A 117 -8.29 13.90 13.29
C LEU A 117 -8.66 15.36 13.56
N MET A 118 -8.34 16.27 12.64
CA MET A 118 -8.67 17.69 12.80
C MET A 118 -10.18 17.93 12.87
N LYS A 119 -10.99 17.18 12.11
CA LYS A 119 -12.46 17.23 12.20
C LYS A 119 -12.95 16.74 13.56
N TRP A 120 -12.36 15.70 14.11
CA TRP A 120 -12.67 15.18 15.45
C TRP A 120 -12.31 16.19 16.55
N VAL A 121 -11.12 16.82 16.48
CA VAL A 121 -10.71 17.83 17.47
C VAL A 121 -11.59 19.08 17.39
N LYS A 122 -11.92 19.55 16.19
CA LYS A 122 -12.81 20.72 15.99
C LYS A 122 -14.22 20.52 16.53
N TYR A 123 -14.68 19.28 16.69
CA TYR A 123 -16.01 18.98 17.24
C TYR A 123 -16.13 19.32 18.74
N ASP A 124 -15.06 19.12 19.52
CA ASP A 124 -15.00 19.49 20.94
C ASP A 124 -13.58 19.97 21.31
N MET A 125 -13.27 21.20 20.88
CA MET A 125 -11.93 21.77 21.02
C MET A 125 -11.49 21.91 22.48
N GLN A 126 -12.42 22.13 23.42
CA GLN A 126 -12.09 22.37 24.82
C GLN A 126 -11.53 21.12 25.50
N ARG A 127 -12.13 19.95 25.24
CA ARG A 127 -11.68 18.69 25.86
C ARG A 127 -10.58 18.02 25.06
N ARG A 128 -10.69 18.05 23.73
CA ARG A 128 -9.86 17.25 22.81
C ARG A 128 -8.52 17.88 22.47
N CYS A 129 -8.32 19.17 22.76
CA CYS A 129 -7.00 19.79 22.61
C CYS A 129 -5.94 19.10 23.49
N ASN A 130 -6.31 18.59 24.66
CA ASN A 130 -5.38 17.87 25.54
C ASN A 130 -4.93 16.52 24.96
N ASP A 131 -5.76 15.88 24.13
CA ASP A 131 -5.46 14.59 23.50
C ASP A 131 -4.72 14.76 22.15
N LEU A 132 -4.71 15.98 21.60
CA LEU A 132 -4.21 16.25 20.25
C LEU A 132 -2.75 15.83 20.06
N SER A 133 -1.86 16.19 20.99
CA SER A 133 -0.42 15.86 20.89
C SER A 133 -0.17 14.36 20.89
N MET A 134 -0.88 13.62 21.75
CA MET A 134 -0.82 12.16 21.79
C MET A 134 -1.34 11.56 20.47
N LEU A 135 -2.49 12.02 19.97
CA LEU A 135 -3.09 11.49 18.75
C LEU A 135 -2.28 11.83 17.49
N LEU A 136 -1.66 13.01 17.45
CA LEU A 136 -0.80 13.46 16.36
C LEU A 136 0.44 12.56 16.19
N ALA A 137 0.92 11.95 17.28
CA ALA A 137 2.03 11.00 17.22
C ALA A 137 1.71 9.71 16.43
N TYR A 138 0.43 9.40 16.21
CA TYR A 138 0.01 8.25 15.40
C TYR A 138 -0.22 8.61 13.93
N ILE A 139 -0.10 9.88 13.57
CA ILE A 139 -0.13 10.34 12.19
C ILE A 139 1.30 10.30 11.64
N ARG A 140 1.44 9.78 10.42
CA ARG A 140 2.70 9.73 9.68
C ARG A 140 3.04 11.09 9.07
N LEU A 141 3.23 12.10 9.93
CA LEU A 141 3.56 13.48 9.52
C LEU A 141 4.70 13.57 8.48
N PRO A 142 5.79 12.76 8.56
CA PRO A 142 6.84 12.77 7.53
C PRO A 142 6.39 12.40 6.11
N LEU A 143 5.18 11.84 5.97
CA LEU A 143 4.57 11.46 4.70
C LEU A 143 3.51 12.47 4.23
N LEU A 144 3.25 13.53 5.00
CA LEU A 144 2.37 14.62 4.57
C LEU A 144 3.07 15.52 3.54
N PRO A 145 2.30 16.21 2.68
CA PRO A 145 2.85 17.26 1.83
C PRO A 145 3.54 18.37 2.64
N PRO A 146 4.70 18.89 2.20
CA PRO A 146 5.42 19.96 2.89
C PRO A 146 4.59 21.24 3.11
N GLN A 147 3.63 21.51 2.23
CA GLN A 147 2.71 22.66 2.34
C GLN A 147 1.89 22.58 3.63
N ILE A 148 1.34 21.40 3.93
CA ILE A 148 0.56 21.17 5.15
C ILE A 148 1.45 21.34 6.38
N LEU A 149 2.67 20.78 6.37
CA LEU A 149 3.59 20.90 7.50
C LEU A 149 3.93 22.37 7.82
N ALA A 150 4.13 23.21 6.80
CA ALA A 150 4.38 24.64 6.98
C ALA A 150 3.16 25.40 7.53
N ASP A 151 1.96 25.01 7.10
CA ASP A 151 0.71 25.58 7.64
C ASP A 151 0.50 25.18 9.11
N LEU A 152 0.87 23.95 9.49
CA LEU A 152 0.75 23.45 10.86
C LEU A 152 1.69 24.16 11.84
N GLU A 153 2.92 24.47 11.42
CA GLU A 153 3.90 25.18 12.25
C GLU A 153 3.36 26.54 12.75
N ASN A 154 2.56 27.21 11.92
CA ASN A 154 2.02 28.55 12.22
C ASN A 154 0.62 28.52 12.85
N HIS A 155 -0.03 27.36 12.93
CA HIS A 155 -1.40 27.25 13.36
C HIS A 155 -1.53 27.29 14.89
N ALA A 156 -2.49 28.06 15.41
CA ALA A 156 -2.64 28.36 16.85
C ALA A 156 -2.76 27.11 17.74
N LEU A 157 -3.31 26.01 17.22
CA LEU A 157 -3.45 24.75 17.95
C LEU A 157 -2.13 24.03 18.25
N PHE A 158 -1.08 24.27 17.46
CA PHE A 158 0.19 23.54 17.58
C PHE A 158 1.33 24.42 18.08
N LYS A 159 1.18 25.74 17.98
CA LYS A 159 2.22 26.71 18.30
C LYS A 159 2.62 26.69 19.78
N ASP A 160 1.69 26.43 20.69
CA ASP A 160 1.97 26.49 22.13
C ASP A 160 2.34 25.13 22.74
N ASP A 161 2.19 24.03 21.98
CA ASP A 161 2.47 22.66 22.43
C ASP A 161 3.84 22.17 21.94
N LEU A 162 4.75 21.98 22.89
CA LEU A 162 6.12 21.53 22.64
C LEU A 162 6.18 20.14 21.97
N GLU A 163 5.29 19.23 22.32
CA GLU A 163 5.30 17.88 21.75
C GLU A 163 4.83 17.91 20.29
N CYS A 164 3.79 18.70 19.98
CA CYS A 164 3.36 18.91 18.61
C CYS A 164 4.47 19.51 17.74
N GLN A 165 5.18 20.53 18.25
CA GLN A 165 6.32 21.14 17.55
C GLN A 165 7.45 20.14 17.28
N LYS A 166 7.80 19.28 18.25
CA LYS A 166 8.81 18.23 18.04
C LYS A 166 8.41 17.28 16.91
N LEU A 167 7.14 16.87 16.87
CA LEU A 167 6.63 15.97 15.83
C LEU A 167 6.65 16.62 14.44
N ILE A 168 6.31 17.91 14.33
CA ILE A 168 6.36 18.69 13.08
C ILE A 168 7.81 18.90 12.62
N LEU A 169 8.72 19.26 13.52
CA LEU A 169 10.14 19.44 13.21
C LEU A 169 10.80 18.16 12.69
N GLU A 170 10.45 17.00 13.26
CA GLU A 170 10.90 15.70 12.73
C GLU A 170 10.45 15.51 11.28
N ALA A 171 9.17 15.79 10.99
CA ALA A 171 8.62 15.67 9.64
C ALA A 171 9.30 16.63 8.66
N MET A 172 9.48 17.91 9.03
CA MET A 172 10.20 18.88 8.20
C MET A 172 11.64 18.43 7.93
N LYS A 173 12.35 17.93 8.94
CA LYS A 173 13.71 17.39 8.79
C LYS A 173 13.75 16.20 7.82
N TYR A 174 12.73 15.35 7.81
CA TYR A 174 12.62 14.22 6.87
C TYR A 174 12.48 14.67 5.40
N HIS A 175 11.82 15.80 5.15
CA HIS A 175 11.75 16.41 3.82
C HIS A 175 13.04 17.15 3.43
N LEU A 176 13.68 17.84 4.37
CA LEU A 176 14.89 18.64 4.11
C LEU A 176 16.16 17.81 3.88
N LEU A 177 16.19 16.55 4.33
CA LEU A 177 17.38 15.68 4.24
C LEU A 177 17.05 14.33 3.57
N PRO A 178 16.77 14.29 2.26
CA PRO A 178 16.44 13.05 1.54
C PRO A 178 17.53 11.96 1.64
N GLU A 179 18.80 12.36 1.63
CA GLU A 179 19.95 11.45 1.65
C GLU A 179 20.07 10.69 2.99
N ARG A 180 19.47 11.22 4.05
CA ARG A 180 19.53 10.65 5.41
C ARG A 180 18.28 9.89 5.80
N ARG A 181 17.30 9.72 4.90
CA ARG A 181 16.03 9.03 5.20
C ARG A 181 16.23 7.60 5.70
N THR A 182 17.27 6.90 5.22
CA THR A 182 17.64 5.56 5.68
C THR A 182 18.03 5.52 7.16
N LEU A 183 18.57 6.63 7.70
CA LEU A 183 18.97 6.78 9.10
C LEU A 183 17.83 7.32 9.99
N MET A 184 16.75 7.82 9.39
CA MET A 184 15.61 8.43 10.09
C MET A 184 14.37 7.52 10.08
N GLN A 185 14.57 6.20 10.01
CA GLN A 185 13.46 5.25 9.98
C GLN A 185 12.75 5.17 11.33
N SER A 186 11.44 5.41 11.31
CA SER A 186 10.54 5.26 12.46
C SER A 186 9.20 4.68 11.98
N PRO A 187 8.32 4.22 12.90
CA PRO A 187 6.96 3.81 12.52
C PRO A 187 6.19 4.90 11.74
N ARG A 188 6.53 6.19 11.95
CA ARG A 188 5.91 7.34 11.27
C ARG A 188 6.46 7.62 9.88
N THR A 189 7.64 7.09 9.52
CA THR A 189 8.20 7.21 8.17
C THR A 189 7.84 6.03 7.27
N LYS A 190 7.21 4.98 7.83
CA LYS A 190 6.71 3.84 7.08
C LYS A 190 5.28 4.13 6.58
N PRO A 191 4.99 4.10 5.26
CA PRO A 191 3.63 4.31 4.75
C PRO A 191 2.66 3.23 5.24
N ARG A 192 1.36 3.58 5.30
CA ARG A 192 0.26 2.61 5.54
C ARG A 192 0.17 1.64 4.37
N LYS A 193 -0.36 0.44 4.59
CA LYS A 193 -0.47 -0.59 3.54
C LYS A 193 -1.16 -0.06 2.27
N SER A 194 -2.22 0.73 2.44
CA SER A 194 -2.98 1.39 1.38
C SER A 194 -2.21 2.47 0.59
N THR A 195 -1.11 2.99 1.15
CA THR A 195 -0.34 4.14 0.61
C THR A 195 1.09 3.80 0.18
N VAL A 196 1.52 2.54 0.31
CA VAL A 196 2.91 2.11 0.01
C VAL A 196 3.27 2.34 -1.47
N GLY A 197 2.29 2.27 -2.36
CA GLY A 197 2.47 2.52 -3.79
C GLY A 197 1.55 1.66 -4.64
N THR A 198 1.95 1.41 -5.88
CA THR A 198 1.19 0.59 -6.82
C THR A 198 2.12 -0.43 -7.44
N LEU A 199 1.71 -1.70 -7.43
CA LEU A 199 2.44 -2.76 -8.10
C LEU A 199 2.02 -2.80 -9.58
N TYR A 200 2.98 -2.90 -10.49
CA TYR A 200 2.73 -3.04 -11.92
C TYR A 200 3.22 -4.40 -12.42
N ALA A 201 2.35 -5.11 -13.14
CA ALA A 201 2.70 -6.25 -13.97
C ALA A 201 2.77 -5.78 -15.42
N VAL A 202 3.93 -5.95 -16.06
CA VAL A 202 4.19 -5.48 -17.42
C VAL A 202 4.46 -6.68 -18.30
N GLY A 203 3.61 -6.91 -19.30
CA GLY A 203 3.77 -7.99 -20.27
C GLY A 203 3.79 -9.38 -19.65
N GLY A 204 4.57 -10.29 -20.23
CA GLY A 204 4.66 -11.69 -19.82
C GLY A 204 4.18 -12.65 -20.90
N MET A 205 3.85 -13.87 -20.51
CA MET A 205 3.31 -14.89 -21.40
C MET A 205 1.90 -15.26 -20.94
N ASP A 206 0.93 -15.16 -21.85
CA ASP A 206 -0.46 -15.56 -21.57
C ASP A 206 -0.66 -17.08 -21.76
N ASN A 207 -1.86 -17.57 -21.42
CA ASN A 207 -2.23 -18.99 -21.57
C ASN A 207 -2.15 -19.48 -23.03
N ASN A 208 -2.20 -18.59 -24.01
CA ASN A 208 -2.05 -18.91 -25.42
C ASN A 208 -0.58 -18.97 -25.86
N LYS A 209 0.36 -18.89 -24.89
CA LYS A 209 1.80 -18.76 -25.11
C LYS A 209 2.15 -17.56 -25.98
N ALA A 210 1.24 -16.59 -26.11
CA ALA A 210 1.49 -15.34 -26.77
C ALA A 210 2.11 -14.36 -25.77
N GLY A 211 3.03 -13.52 -26.25
CA GLY A 211 3.57 -12.44 -25.43
C GLY A 211 2.45 -11.47 -25.08
N ALA A 212 2.12 -11.40 -23.79
CA ALA A 212 1.18 -10.42 -23.27
C ALA A 212 1.75 -9.02 -23.50
N THR A 213 0.90 -8.11 -23.97
CA THR A 213 1.22 -6.69 -24.17
C THR A 213 0.57 -5.81 -23.11
N THR A 214 -0.23 -6.39 -22.23
CA THR A 214 -0.96 -5.67 -21.20
C THR A 214 -0.03 -5.18 -20.11
N ILE A 215 -0.35 -4.01 -19.58
CA ILE A 215 0.18 -3.53 -18.32
C ILE A 215 -0.98 -3.50 -17.35
N GLU A 216 -0.86 -4.25 -16.27
CA GLU A 216 -1.83 -4.29 -15.19
C GLU A 216 -1.22 -3.61 -13.97
N LYS A 217 -2.03 -2.84 -13.26
CA LYS A 217 -1.66 -2.26 -11.98
C LYS A 217 -2.54 -2.86 -10.90
N TYR A 218 -1.95 -3.18 -9.77
CA TYR A 218 -2.65 -3.67 -8.61
C TYR A 218 -2.91 -2.51 -7.64
N ASP A 219 -4.20 -2.19 -7.45
CA ASP A 219 -4.64 -1.18 -6.49
C ASP A 219 -4.77 -1.82 -5.10
N LEU A 220 -3.87 -1.46 -4.19
CA LEU A 220 -3.82 -1.96 -2.80
C LEU A 220 -5.07 -1.59 -2.01
N ARG A 221 -5.76 -0.49 -2.36
CA ARG A 221 -6.94 -0.01 -1.64
C ARG A 221 -8.19 -0.82 -1.98
N THR A 222 -8.30 -1.26 -3.22
CA THR A 222 -9.48 -2.02 -3.71
C THR A 222 -9.19 -3.51 -3.90
N ASN A 223 -7.95 -3.95 -3.69
CA ASN A 223 -7.51 -5.34 -3.85
C ASN A 223 -7.89 -5.93 -5.22
N ILE A 224 -7.72 -5.15 -6.29
CA ILE A 224 -8.03 -5.58 -7.66
C ILE A 224 -6.92 -5.19 -8.64
N TRP A 225 -6.76 -6.03 -9.65
CA TRP A 225 -5.93 -5.73 -10.82
C TRP A 225 -6.75 -4.92 -11.83
N ILE A 226 -6.15 -3.84 -12.33
CA ILE A 226 -6.77 -2.93 -13.30
C ILE A 226 -5.81 -2.78 -14.47
N GLN A 227 -6.31 -2.92 -15.70
CA GLN A 227 -5.50 -2.65 -16.87
C GLN A 227 -5.11 -1.16 -16.92
N ALA A 228 -3.81 -0.90 -16.78
CA ALA A 228 -3.24 0.44 -16.72
C ALA A 228 -2.74 0.94 -18.08
N GLY A 229 -2.42 0.03 -19.00
CA GLY A 229 -1.91 0.38 -20.33
C GLY A 229 -1.63 -0.84 -21.20
N VAL A 230 -1.03 -0.58 -22.36
CA VAL A 230 -0.55 -1.60 -23.30
C VAL A 230 0.84 -1.19 -23.81
N MET A 231 1.71 -2.16 -24.05
CA MET A 231 3.01 -1.98 -24.68
C MET A 231 2.86 -1.76 -26.19
N ASN A 232 3.87 -1.13 -26.80
CA ASN A 232 3.90 -0.87 -28.25
C ASN A 232 4.00 -2.15 -29.10
N GLY A 233 4.43 -3.26 -28.51
CA GLY A 233 4.56 -4.54 -29.19
C GLY A 233 4.77 -5.68 -28.20
N ARG A 234 4.73 -6.90 -28.73
CA ARG A 234 5.05 -8.10 -27.93
C ARG A 234 6.51 -8.05 -27.54
N ARG A 235 6.77 -8.27 -26.25
CA ARG A 235 8.13 -8.33 -25.70
C ARG A 235 8.16 -9.41 -24.62
N LEU A 236 9.18 -10.24 -24.64
CA LEU A 236 9.41 -11.34 -23.69
C LEU A 236 10.82 -11.22 -23.10
N GLN A 237 11.03 -11.77 -21.91
CA GLN A 237 12.35 -11.87 -21.26
C GLN A 237 13.10 -10.52 -21.19
N PHE A 238 12.36 -9.43 -21.01
CA PHE A 238 12.90 -8.08 -20.82
C PHE A 238 13.06 -7.80 -19.33
N GLY A 239 13.86 -6.78 -18.99
CA GLY A 239 13.96 -6.26 -17.64
C GLY A 239 13.08 -5.03 -17.45
N VAL A 240 12.60 -4.84 -16.22
CA VAL A 240 11.82 -3.65 -15.82
C VAL A 240 12.53 -2.93 -14.67
N ALA A 241 12.64 -1.61 -14.75
CA ALA A 241 13.08 -0.74 -13.67
C ALA A 241 12.08 0.40 -13.44
N VAL A 242 12.10 0.98 -12.24
CA VAL A 242 11.30 2.16 -11.91
C VAL A 242 12.23 3.29 -11.48
N ILE A 243 12.15 4.43 -12.17
CA ILE A 243 12.82 5.68 -11.80
C ILE A 243 11.80 6.81 -11.94
N ASP A 244 11.70 7.67 -10.93
CA ASP A 244 10.83 8.85 -10.92
C ASP A 244 9.36 8.55 -11.33
N ASP A 245 8.77 7.51 -10.74
CA ASP A 245 7.42 6.99 -11.05
C ASP A 245 7.20 6.52 -12.50
N LYS A 246 8.26 6.30 -13.28
CA LYS A 246 8.18 5.83 -14.67
C LYS A 246 8.72 4.40 -14.79
N LEU A 247 8.07 3.60 -15.64
CA LEU A 247 8.47 2.22 -15.89
C LEU A 247 9.42 2.18 -17.09
N PHE A 248 10.62 1.63 -16.90
CA PHE A 248 11.62 1.43 -17.94
C PHE A 248 11.62 -0.03 -18.35
N VAL A 249 11.33 -0.29 -19.62
CA VAL A 249 11.32 -1.62 -20.24
C VAL A 249 12.58 -1.75 -21.09
N ILE A 250 13.46 -2.67 -20.73
CA ILE A 250 14.84 -2.74 -21.22
C ILE A 250 15.09 -4.10 -21.87
N GLY A 251 15.55 -4.10 -23.13
CA GLY A 251 15.90 -5.32 -23.84
C GLY A 251 14.74 -6.30 -24.04
N GLY A 252 15.02 -7.59 -24.02
CA GLY A 252 14.07 -8.67 -24.28
C GLY A 252 14.06 -9.11 -25.74
N ARG A 253 13.00 -9.82 -26.14
CA ARG A 253 12.80 -10.34 -27.49
C ARG A 253 11.38 -10.10 -27.97
N ASP A 254 11.21 -9.78 -29.25
CA ASP A 254 9.89 -9.57 -29.87
C ASP A 254 9.28 -10.86 -30.48
N GLY A 255 9.95 -12.00 -30.25
CA GLY A 255 9.61 -13.29 -30.84
C GLY A 255 10.55 -13.68 -31.99
N LEU A 256 11.14 -12.70 -32.69
CA LEU A 256 12.05 -12.93 -33.82
C LEU A 256 13.49 -12.54 -33.50
N LYS A 257 13.69 -11.36 -32.90
CA LYS A 257 15.02 -10.81 -32.61
C LYS A 257 15.19 -10.50 -31.12
N THR A 258 16.44 -10.59 -30.66
CA THR A 258 16.86 -9.96 -29.41
C THR A 258 16.86 -8.44 -29.60
N LEU A 259 16.40 -7.70 -28.59
CA LEU A 259 16.30 -6.25 -28.60
C LEU A 259 17.39 -5.63 -27.71
N ASN A 260 17.91 -4.48 -28.12
CA ASN A 260 18.69 -3.57 -27.29
C ASN A 260 17.90 -2.30 -26.93
N THR A 261 16.65 -2.20 -27.37
CA THR A 261 15.83 -1.00 -27.23
C THR A 261 15.32 -0.81 -25.81
N VAL A 262 15.20 0.46 -25.43
CA VAL A 262 14.70 0.88 -24.12
C VAL A 262 13.48 1.76 -24.33
N GLU A 263 12.40 1.43 -23.63
CA GLU A 263 11.15 2.17 -23.70
C GLU A 263 10.74 2.59 -22.28
N CYS A 264 10.29 3.83 -22.13
CA CYS A 264 9.86 4.39 -20.86
C CYS A 264 8.36 4.67 -20.93
N TYR A 265 7.58 4.05 -20.05
CA TYR A 265 6.16 4.33 -19.87
C TYR A 265 5.96 5.29 -18.70
N ASN A 266 5.23 6.37 -18.94
CA ASN A 266 4.79 7.29 -17.89
C ASN A 266 3.34 6.96 -17.50
N PRO A 267 3.08 6.37 -16.33
CA PRO A 267 1.73 6.02 -15.90
C PRO A 267 0.79 7.22 -15.71
N LYS A 268 1.33 8.42 -15.45
CA LYS A 268 0.53 9.65 -15.27
C LYS A 268 -0.02 10.16 -16.61
N THR A 269 0.82 10.18 -17.66
CA THR A 269 0.42 10.63 -19.00
C THR A 269 -0.05 9.49 -19.91
N LYS A 270 0.09 8.24 -19.47
CA LYS A 270 -0.16 7.01 -20.24
C LYS A 270 0.58 6.99 -21.59
N ALA A 271 1.76 7.61 -21.64
CA ALA A 271 2.54 7.77 -22.86
C ALA A 271 3.83 6.95 -22.80
N TRP A 272 4.22 6.41 -23.96
CA TRP A 272 5.50 5.75 -24.16
C TRP A 272 6.51 6.72 -24.78
N THR A 273 7.74 6.64 -24.31
CA THR A 273 8.89 7.36 -24.88
C THR A 273 9.99 6.35 -25.18
N VAL A 274 10.50 6.37 -26.41
CA VAL A 274 11.67 5.56 -26.78
C VAL A 274 12.92 6.27 -26.30
N LEU A 275 13.80 5.55 -25.61
CA LEU A 275 15.05 6.06 -25.08
C LEU A 275 16.25 5.51 -25.87
N PRO A 276 17.44 6.14 -25.75
CA PRO A 276 18.67 5.61 -26.32
C PRO A 276 18.87 4.13 -25.98
N PRO A 277 19.18 3.29 -26.99
CA PRO A 277 19.29 1.85 -26.81
C PRO A 277 20.60 1.48 -26.09
N MET A 278 20.64 0.26 -25.56
CA MET A 278 21.88 -0.36 -25.09
C MET A 278 22.83 -0.64 -26.27
N SER A 279 24.12 -0.78 -25.96
CA SER A 279 25.14 -1.16 -26.94
C SER A 279 24.99 -2.61 -27.38
N THR A 280 24.59 -3.49 -26.46
CA THR A 280 24.40 -4.92 -26.73
C THR A 280 22.92 -5.28 -26.70
N HIS A 281 22.50 -6.16 -27.62
CA HIS A 281 21.17 -6.78 -27.57
C HIS A 281 21.14 -7.76 -26.40
N ARG A 282 20.07 -7.75 -25.60
CA ARG A 282 20.00 -8.57 -24.39
C ARG A 282 18.58 -9.07 -24.16
N HIS A 283 18.37 -10.38 -24.08
CA HIS A 283 17.16 -10.97 -23.49
C HIS A 283 17.54 -11.88 -22.32
N GLY A 284 16.58 -12.14 -21.42
CA GLY A 284 16.84 -12.86 -20.17
C GLY A 284 17.83 -12.13 -19.27
N LEU A 285 17.94 -10.81 -19.41
CA LEU A 285 18.77 -9.97 -18.55
C LEU A 285 18.08 -9.71 -17.22
N GLY A 286 18.88 -9.46 -16.19
CA GLY A 286 18.37 -8.87 -14.96
C GLY A 286 18.57 -7.36 -14.99
N VAL A 287 17.62 -6.63 -14.41
CA VAL A 287 17.65 -5.16 -14.36
C VAL A 287 17.40 -4.70 -12.93
N THR A 288 18.18 -3.73 -12.46
CA THR A 288 17.96 -3.10 -11.16
C THR A 288 18.39 -1.64 -11.15
N VAL A 289 17.88 -0.87 -10.18
CA VAL A 289 18.29 0.50 -9.92
C VAL A 289 19.17 0.50 -8.69
N LEU A 290 20.37 1.07 -8.80
CA LEU A 290 21.27 1.24 -7.67
C LEU A 290 21.74 2.69 -7.63
N GLU A 291 21.42 3.39 -6.55
CA GLU A 291 21.82 4.79 -6.31
C GLU A 291 21.42 5.77 -7.43
N GLY A 292 20.34 5.47 -8.15
CA GLY A 292 19.79 6.30 -9.23
C GLY A 292 19.94 5.69 -10.63
N PRO A 293 21.14 5.30 -11.09
CA PRO A 293 21.35 4.62 -12.37
C PRO A 293 20.64 3.25 -12.50
N ILE A 294 20.32 2.86 -13.74
CA ILE A 294 19.82 1.51 -14.06
C ILE A 294 20.98 0.64 -14.51
N TYR A 295 21.00 -0.62 -14.08
CA TYR A 295 21.99 -1.61 -14.48
C TYR A 295 21.31 -2.77 -15.21
N ALA A 296 21.77 -3.05 -16.42
CA ALA A 296 21.39 -4.22 -17.22
C ALA A 296 22.50 -5.27 -17.11
N VAL A 297 22.21 -6.38 -16.45
CA VAL A 297 23.19 -7.38 -16.02
C VAL A 297 22.99 -8.69 -16.78
N GLY A 298 24.04 -9.14 -17.49
CA GLY A 298 24.05 -10.41 -18.20
C GLY A 298 23.03 -10.47 -19.34
N GLY A 299 22.41 -11.64 -19.50
CA GLY A 299 21.46 -11.98 -20.55
C GLY A 299 22.11 -12.77 -21.69
N HIS A 300 21.39 -12.84 -22.81
CA HIS A 300 21.83 -13.48 -24.05
C HIS A 300 21.60 -12.53 -25.21
N ASP A 301 22.58 -12.39 -26.10
CA ASP A 301 22.52 -11.44 -27.24
C ASP A 301 21.87 -12.02 -28.50
N GLY A 302 21.65 -13.33 -28.52
CA GLY A 302 21.18 -14.09 -29.68
C GLY A 302 22.22 -15.10 -30.18
N TRP A 303 23.47 -14.96 -29.73
CA TRP A 303 24.61 -15.81 -30.09
C TRP A 303 25.29 -16.43 -28.87
N SER A 304 25.42 -15.66 -27.78
CA SER A 304 26.15 -16.06 -26.59
C SER A 304 25.54 -15.49 -25.30
N TYR A 305 25.79 -16.19 -24.20
CA TYR A 305 25.52 -15.68 -22.86
C TYR A 305 26.50 -14.55 -22.52
N LEU A 306 26.00 -13.51 -21.85
CA LEU A 306 26.75 -12.32 -21.53
C LEU A 306 27.19 -12.32 -20.06
N ASN A 307 28.44 -11.93 -19.81
CA ASN A 307 28.92 -11.53 -18.49
C ASN A 307 29.02 -10.00 -18.33
N THR A 308 28.78 -9.25 -19.40
CA THR A 308 28.89 -7.79 -19.42
C THR A 308 27.72 -7.14 -18.70
N VAL A 309 27.98 -5.96 -18.13
CA VAL A 309 26.99 -5.13 -17.45
C VAL A 309 26.99 -3.74 -18.09
N GLU A 310 25.81 -3.24 -18.43
CA GLU A 310 25.63 -1.88 -18.94
C GLU A 310 24.88 -1.03 -17.91
N ARG A 311 25.33 0.21 -17.72
CA ARG A 311 24.76 1.20 -16.80
C ARG A 311 24.15 2.35 -17.59
N TRP A 312 22.88 2.62 -17.36
CA TRP A 312 22.17 3.81 -17.81
C TRP A 312 22.36 4.93 -16.80
N ASP A 313 22.91 6.05 -17.24
CA ASP A 313 22.97 7.27 -16.46
C ASP A 313 21.81 8.22 -16.84
N PRO A 314 20.84 8.48 -15.93
CA PRO A 314 19.72 9.37 -16.21
C PRO A 314 20.13 10.82 -16.55
N GLN A 315 21.30 11.29 -16.09
CA GLN A 315 21.74 12.67 -16.31
C GLN A 315 22.29 12.85 -17.73
N SER A 316 23.22 11.97 -18.15
CA SER A 316 23.80 12.01 -19.50
C SER A 316 22.90 11.35 -20.55
N GLN A 317 21.90 10.56 -20.14
CA GLN A 317 21.05 9.76 -21.02
C GLN A 317 21.85 8.83 -21.93
N GLN A 318 22.89 8.19 -21.38
CA GLN A 318 23.74 7.26 -22.11
C GLN A 318 23.90 5.93 -21.37
N TRP A 319 24.09 4.87 -22.16
CA TRP A 319 24.52 3.56 -21.67
C TRP A 319 26.04 3.45 -21.74
N THR A 320 26.64 2.94 -20.67
CA THR A 320 28.09 2.70 -20.60
C THR A 320 28.37 1.33 -20.01
N PHE A 321 29.47 0.68 -20.43
CA PHE A 321 29.89 -0.56 -19.81
C PHE A 321 30.51 -0.31 -18.44
N VAL A 322 30.19 -1.18 -17.48
CA VAL A 322 30.86 -1.26 -16.18
C VAL A 322 31.56 -2.60 -16.03
N ALA A 323 32.15 -2.87 -14.85
CA ALA A 323 32.85 -4.12 -14.59
C ALA A 323 31.99 -5.35 -14.92
N SER A 324 32.54 -6.26 -15.72
CA SER A 324 31.89 -7.51 -16.10
C SER A 324 31.87 -8.50 -14.93
N MET A 325 30.87 -9.37 -14.93
CA MET A 325 30.84 -10.55 -14.08
C MET A 325 31.94 -11.53 -14.47
N SER A 326 32.38 -12.36 -13.51
CA SER A 326 33.34 -13.44 -13.77
C SER A 326 32.78 -14.55 -14.67
N ILE A 327 31.47 -14.76 -14.64
CA ILE A 327 30.78 -15.83 -15.37
C ILE A 327 29.58 -15.24 -16.11
N ALA A 328 29.38 -15.64 -17.36
CA ALA A 328 28.23 -15.27 -18.15
C ALA A 328 26.95 -15.92 -17.61
N ARG A 329 25.86 -15.16 -17.54
CA ARG A 329 24.59 -15.62 -16.97
C ARG A 329 23.40 -15.03 -17.74
N SER A 330 22.33 -15.79 -17.86
CA SER A 330 21.03 -15.35 -18.37
C SER A 330 19.92 -15.82 -17.44
N THR A 331 18.70 -15.32 -17.67
CA THR A 331 17.51 -15.57 -16.85
C THR A 331 17.77 -15.31 -15.37
N VAL A 332 18.44 -14.19 -15.07
CA VAL A 332 18.88 -13.83 -13.71
C VAL A 332 17.89 -12.89 -13.03
N GLY A 333 17.62 -13.16 -11.75
CA GLY A 333 17.00 -12.18 -10.86
C GLY A 333 18.07 -11.24 -10.30
N VAL A 334 17.82 -9.94 -10.32
CA VAL A 334 18.76 -8.93 -9.81
C VAL A 334 18.04 -8.01 -8.83
N ALA A 335 18.65 -7.77 -7.67
CA ALA A 335 18.13 -6.83 -6.68
C ALA A 335 19.27 -5.97 -6.11
N ALA A 336 18.99 -4.70 -5.82
CA ALA A 336 19.91 -3.86 -5.07
C ALA A 336 19.68 -4.07 -3.55
N LEU A 337 20.75 -4.38 -2.81
CA LEU A 337 20.72 -4.51 -1.36
C LEU A 337 21.96 -3.83 -0.74
N ASN A 338 21.74 -2.94 0.23
CA ASN A 338 22.81 -2.28 1.00
C ASN A 338 23.89 -1.60 0.13
N GLY A 339 23.52 -1.00 -1.00
CA GLY A 339 24.46 -0.35 -1.91
C GLY A 339 25.16 -1.30 -2.89
N TYR A 340 24.81 -2.59 -2.90
CA TYR A 340 25.37 -3.60 -3.81
C TYR A 340 24.29 -4.23 -4.69
N ILE A 341 24.68 -4.67 -5.89
CA ILE A 341 23.82 -5.47 -6.77
C ILE A 341 23.99 -6.94 -6.41
N GLN A 342 22.90 -7.59 -6.00
CA GLN A 342 22.82 -9.02 -5.73
C GLN A 342 22.17 -9.77 -6.88
N LEU A 343 22.69 -10.95 -7.17
CA LEU A 343 22.18 -11.87 -8.19
C LEU A 343 21.49 -13.04 -7.49
N ALA A 344 20.18 -13.16 -7.69
CA ALA A 344 19.42 -14.35 -7.35
C ALA A 344 19.32 -15.23 -8.60
N VAL A 345 19.75 -16.48 -8.49
CA VAL A 345 19.55 -17.48 -9.54
C VAL A 345 18.36 -18.33 -9.15
N GLU A 346 17.40 -18.45 -10.04
CA GLU A 346 16.34 -19.45 -9.94
C GLU A 346 17.03 -20.82 -10.01
N MET A 347 17.10 -21.54 -8.88
CA MET A 347 17.41 -22.97 -8.94
C MET A 347 16.21 -23.62 -9.64
N GLU A 348 16.41 -24.17 -10.83
CA GLU A 348 15.48 -25.12 -11.41
C GLU A 348 15.23 -26.22 -10.37
N VAL A 349 14.07 -26.19 -9.72
CA VAL A 349 13.52 -27.39 -9.11
C VAL A 349 13.13 -28.27 -10.28
N LEU A 350 14.03 -29.16 -10.67
CA LEU A 350 13.69 -30.33 -11.47
C LEU A 350 12.56 -31.04 -10.74
N VAL A 351 11.35 -30.97 -11.32
CA VAL A 351 10.18 -31.74 -10.87
C VAL A 351 10.41 -33.21 -11.10
#